data_AF-A0A059LE63-F1
#
_entry.id   AF-A0A059LE63-F1
#
_cell.length_a   1.000
_cell.length_b   1.000
_cell.length_c   1.000
_cell.angle_alpha   90.00
_cell.angle_beta   90.00
_cell.angle_gamma   90.00
#
_symmetry.space_group_name_H-M   'P 1'
#
loop_
_entity.id
_entity.type
_entity.pdbx_description
1 polymer ?
#
loop_
_entity_poly.entity_id
_entity_poly.type
_entity_poly.pdbx_seq_one_letter_code
_entity_poly.pdbx_strand_id
1 'polypeptide(L)'
;MFEAHMSRFERLDACVLNAGITEQGRLLDDSRSPEWRRTMDVDLAAVLEGIKLAAQAMRRSSPSSSREPAPGFAHQRRVIMCVSSAAGVFPVPVAPVYAASKAGVVAATKSLGPVLIEENVRICCLCPEYVDTAFTRGSRDVLEKLLAETRGRMLSVEEIATAGMHLVCGADRDVRPGACLLVRGDGEWSFALGRVLRSVDRERLGSEAWRLQREARPAQGEKNALLPKHADSALASWARESLSRPSFQRVVVHLLSTKFDQATRLVSQPVPALPLPPGQVLLRVAYAGVNASDINYSAGRYHSSLEVAQAALPYPAGFEAVSVVAAAAADVPSLAPGDAVASMEYGSFSELLVLPHRALFK
;
A
#
# COMPACT_ATOMS: atom_id res chain seq x y z
N MET A 1 -11.47 -3.45 11.18
CA MET A 1 -10.31 -3.78 10.32
C MET A 1 -9.15 -4.37 11.13
N PHE A 2 -8.53 -3.61 12.04
CA PHE A 2 -7.40 -4.11 12.84
C PHE A 2 -7.71 -5.39 13.63
N GLU A 3 -8.89 -5.48 14.25
CA GLU A 3 -9.30 -6.70 14.95
C GLU A 3 -9.39 -7.92 14.02
N ALA A 4 -10.00 -7.75 12.84
CA ALA A 4 -10.08 -8.82 11.84
C ALA A 4 -8.70 -9.21 11.29
N HIS A 5 -7.78 -8.25 11.12
CA HIS A 5 -6.39 -8.54 10.74
C HIS A 5 -5.70 -9.36 11.84
N MET A 6 -5.80 -8.92 13.09
CA MET A 6 -5.19 -9.61 14.24
C MET A 6 -5.81 -10.99 14.48
N SER A 7 -7.10 -11.20 14.25
CA SER A 7 -7.70 -12.53 14.37
C SER A 7 -7.22 -13.50 13.29
N ARG A 8 -6.82 -12.98 12.13
CA ARG A 8 -6.41 -13.81 10.98
C ARG A 8 -4.91 -14.08 10.94
N PHE A 9 -4.11 -13.08 11.30
CA PHE A 9 -2.65 -13.10 11.14
C PHE A 9 -1.90 -13.09 12.47
N GLU A 10 -2.59 -12.79 13.59
CA GLU A 10 -2.05 -12.76 14.97
C GLU A 10 -0.93 -11.74 15.22
N ARG A 11 -0.51 -11.02 14.17
CA ARG A 11 0.54 -10.02 14.20
C ARG A 11 0.32 -8.91 13.19
N LEU A 12 0.87 -7.73 13.47
CA LEU A 12 0.98 -6.61 12.56
C LEU A 12 2.42 -6.10 12.52
N ASP A 13 3.06 -6.14 11.35
CA ASP A 13 4.45 -5.67 11.16
C ASP A 13 4.55 -4.35 10.41
N ALA A 14 3.66 -4.11 9.45
CA ALA A 14 3.62 -2.86 8.71
C ALA A 14 2.18 -2.36 8.57
N CYS A 15 1.98 -1.06 8.80
CA CYS A 15 0.70 -0.40 8.58
C CYS A 15 0.93 0.84 7.72
N VAL A 16 0.26 0.93 6.56
CA VAL A 16 0.34 2.08 5.66
C VAL A 16 -0.99 2.83 5.71
N LEU A 17 -0.96 4.06 6.22
CA LEU A 17 -2.13 4.92 6.38
C LEU A 17 -2.17 5.92 5.21
N ASN A 18 -2.89 5.53 4.15
CA ASN A 18 -2.93 6.23 2.86
C ASN A 18 -4.22 7.05 2.61
N ALA A 19 -5.03 7.31 3.65
CA ALA A 19 -6.29 8.03 3.46
C ALA A 19 -6.07 9.49 3.01
N GLY A 20 -6.88 9.94 2.04
CA GLY A 20 -6.85 11.32 1.55
C GLY A 20 -8.04 11.65 0.65
N ILE A 21 -8.64 12.83 0.82
CA ILE A 21 -9.62 13.43 -0.07
C ILE A 21 -9.26 14.88 -0.36
N THR A 22 -9.64 15.39 -1.54
CA THR A 22 -9.56 16.83 -1.80
C THR A 22 -10.62 17.58 -0.99
N GLU A 23 -10.34 18.82 -0.59
CA GLU A 23 -11.38 19.67 -0.01
C GLU A 23 -12.46 20.03 -1.04
N GLN A 24 -13.67 20.27 -0.54
CA GLN A 24 -14.81 20.72 -1.33
C GLN A 24 -15.13 22.18 -0.99
N GLY A 25 -15.47 22.95 -2.02
CA GLY A 25 -15.72 24.38 -1.89
C GLY A 25 -14.46 25.20 -1.63
N ARG A 26 -14.64 26.47 -1.28
CA ARG A 26 -13.55 27.37 -0.87
C ARG A 26 -13.77 27.72 0.59
N LEU A 27 -12.72 27.57 1.41
CA LEU A 27 -12.82 27.80 2.86
C LEU A 27 -13.33 29.19 3.25
N LEU A 28 -12.98 30.22 2.47
CA LEU A 28 -13.31 31.62 2.76
C LEU A 28 -14.66 32.07 2.18
N ASP A 29 -15.39 31.19 1.49
CA ASP A 29 -16.71 31.55 0.97
C ASP A 29 -17.75 31.50 2.11
N ASP A 30 -18.77 32.37 2.04
CA ASP A 30 -19.83 32.56 3.04
C ASP A 30 -20.85 31.40 3.15
N SER A 31 -20.42 30.17 2.84
CA SER A 31 -21.26 28.98 2.92
C SER A 31 -21.48 28.56 4.39
N ARG A 32 -22.74 28.30 4.77
CA ARG A 32 -23.08 27.77 6.11
C ARG A 32 -22.70 26.30 6.28
N SER A 33 -22.22 25.64 5.22
CA SER A 33 -21.95 24.21 5.17
C SER A 33 -20.54 23.92 5.68
N PRO A 34 -20.37 23.06 6.69
CA PRO A 34 -19.05 22.77 7.27
C PRO A 34 -18.28 21.70 6.46
N GLU A 35 -18.28 21.81 5.14
CA GLU A 35 -17.73 20.79 4.22
C GLU A 35 -16.24 20.52 4.46
N TRP A 36 -15.52 21.57 4.87
CA TRP A 36 -14.11 21.48 5.27
C TRP A 36 -13.86 20.46 6.39
N ARG A 37 -14.84 20.22 7.29
CA ARG A 37 -14.68 19.25 8.38
C ARG A 37 -14.47 17.85 7.85
N ARG A 38 -15.12 17.48 6.75
CA ARG A 38 -14.97 16.16 6.14
C ARG A 38 -13.51 15.91 5.74
N THR A 39 -12.84 16.91 5.17
CA THR A 39 -11.41 16.81 4.83
C THR A 39 -10.55 16.62 6.08
N MET A 40 -10.82 17.37 7.14
CA MET A 40 -10.09 17.19 8.41
C MET A 40 -10.35 15.82 9.06
N ASP A 41 -11.59 15.34 9.02
CA ASP A 41 -11.99 14.06 9.59
C ASP A 41 -11.30 12.89 8.86
N VAL A 42 -11.25 12.93 7.53
CA VAL A 42 -10.65 11.86 6.72
C VAL A 42 -9.13 11.95 6.69
N ASP A 43 -8.58 13.14 6.42
CA ASP A 43 -7.15 13.28 6.12
C ASP A 43 -6.28 13.43 7.37
N LEU A 44 -6.86 13.85 8.50
CA LEU A 44 -6.15 14.00 9.76
C LEU A 44 -6.71 13.09 10.85
N ALA A 45 -7.98 13.24 11.24
CA ALA A 45 -8.51 12.54 12.41
C ALA A 45 -8.48 11.00 12.24
N ALA A 46 -8.89 10.50 11.08
CA ALA A 46 -8.83 9.07 10.77
C ALA A 46 -7.40 8.53 10.73
N VAL A 47 -6.43 9.34 10.28
CA VAL A 47 -5.00 8.97 10.29
C VAL A 47 -4.47 8.87 11.72
N LEU A 48 -4.79 9.85 12.58
CA LEU A 48 -4.39 9.82 13.99
C LEU A 48 -4.98 8.61 14.74
N GLU A 49 -6.26 8.31 14.52
CA GLU A 49 -6.89 7.12 15.09
C GLU A 49 -6.27 5.84 14.50
N GLY A 50 -5.95 5.83 13.20
CA GLY A 50 -5.22 4.74 12.55
C GLY A 50 -3.86 4.46 13.18
N ILE A 51 -3.06 5.50 13.47
CA ILE A 51 -1.77 5.37 14.16
C ILE A 51 -1.96 4.72 15.54
N LYS A 52 -2.91 5.23 16.32
CA LYS A 52 -3.24 4.71 17.66
C LYS A 52 -3.63 3.23 17.61
N LEU A 53 -4.54 2.86 16.70
CA LEU A 53 -5.01 1.48 16.55
C LEU A 53 -3.91 0.55 16.04
N ALA A 54 -3.07 1.00 15.09
CA ALA A 54 -1.94 0.23 14.59
C ALA A 54 -0.91 -0.04 15.70
N ALA A 55 -0.55 0.98 16.48
CA ALA A 55 0.35 0.82 17.63
C ALA A 55 -0.23 -0.16 18.67
N GLN A 56 -1.53 -0.06 18.99
CA GLN A 56 -2.21 -1.02 19.87
C GLN A 56 -2.17 -2.45 19.35
N ALA A 57 -2.42 -2.66 18.05
CA ALA A 57 -2.36 -3.99 17.42
C ALA A 57 -0.93 -4.56 17.41
N MET A 58 0.06 -3.71 17.11
CA MET A 58 1.48 -4.05 17.18
C MET A 58 1.92 -4.47 18.58
N ARG A 59 1.44 -3.78 19.63
CA ARG A 59 1.68 -4.17 21.04
C ARG A 59 1.07 -5.54 21.40
N ARG A 60 -0.13 -5.84 20.87
CA ARG A 60 -0.83 -7.12 21.09
C ARG A 60 -0.27 -8.28 20.27
N SER A 61 0.52 -8.01 19.25
CA SER A 61 1.13 -9.05 18.42
C SER A 61 2.04 -9.93 19.27
N SER A 62 1.82 -11.25 19.24
CA SER A 62 2.55 -12.22 20.06
C SER A 62 4.06 -11.98 20.02
N PRO A 63 4.77 -12.01 21.16
CA PRO A 63 6.23 -11.99 21.16
C PRO A 63 6.71 -13.13 20.27
N SER A 64 7.55 -12.83 19.27
CA SER A 64 8.13 -13.84 18.41
C SER A 64 8.77 -14.92 19.29
N SER A 65 8.27 -16.15 19.21
CA SER A 65 9.00 -17.33 19.66
C SER A 65 10.40 -17.29 19.03
N SER A 66 11.42 -17.08 19.87
CA SER A 66 12.79 -17.61 19.76
C SER A 66 13.55 -17.57 18.42
N ARG A 67 13.14 -16.78 17.42
CA ARG A 67 13.92 -16.58 16.19
C ARG A 67 14.83 -15.36 16.35
N GLU A 68 16.09 -15.65 16.63
CA GLU A 68 17.23 -14.73 16.50
C GLU A 68 16.99 -13.76 15.32
N PRO A 69 17.17 -12.43 15.53
CA PRO A 69 17.07 -11.48 14.43
C PRO A 69 18.02 -11.88 13.31
N ALA A 70 17.50 -11.91 12.08
CA ALA A 70 18.33 -12.11 10.90
C ALA A 70 19.43 -11.02 10.90
N PRO A 71 20.71 -11.39 10.72
CA PRO A 71 21.80 -10.42 10.66
C PRO A 71 21.49 -9.32 9.64
N GLY A 72 21.58 -8.05 10.06
CA GLY A 72 21.31 -6.88 9.21
C GLY A 72 19.96 -6.19 9.43
N PHE A 73 18.98 -6.82 10.09
CA PHE A 73 17.70 -6.19 10.47
C PHE A 73 17.70 -5.71 11.92
N ALA A 74 18.78 -5.03 12.31
CA ALA A 74 18.95 -4.57 13.66
C ALA A 74 18.03 -3.36 13.92
N HIS A 75 17.00 -3.59 14.76
CA HIS A 75 16.40 -2.62 15.70
C HIS A 75 14.96 -2.10 15.51
N GLN A 76 14.20 -2.35 14.43
CA GLN A 76 12.73 -2.20 14.45
C GLN A 76 12.07 -3.02 13.34
N ARG A 77 11.38 -4.11 13.70
CA ARG A 77 10.62 -4.93 12.73
C ARG A 77 9.25 -4.34 12.38
N ARG A 78 8.76 -3.38 13.19
CA ARG A 78 7.41 -2.84 13.10
C ARG A 78 7.42 -1.40 12.61
N VAL A 79 6.58 -1.08 11.62
CA VAL A 79 6.55 0.24 11.00
C VAL A 79 5.12 0.73 10.74
N ILE A 80 4.87 1.98 11.07
CA ILE A 80 3.67 2.73 10.66
C ILE A 80 4.13 3.78 9.65
N MET A 81 3.66 3.70 8.42
CA MET A 81 3.92 4.71 7.39
C MET A 81 2.64 5.51 7.13
N CYS A 82 2.69 6.81 7.36
CA CYS A 82 1.62 7.72 6.95
C CYS A 82 1.88 8.23 5.54
N VAL A 83 0.85 8.43 4.73
CA VAL A 83 0.95 9.14 3.45
C VAL A 83 0.33 10.52 3.59
N SER A 84 1.19 11.53 3.59
CA SER A 84 0.81 12.94 3.59
C SER A 84 0.88 13.48 2.15
N SER A 85 1.49 14.65 1.95
CA SER A 85 1.66 15.33 0.66
C SER A 85 2.75 16.39 0.77
N ALA A 86 3.30 16.83 -0.36
CA ALA A 86 4.07 18.07 -0.45
C ALA A 86 3.25 19.29 0.08
N ALA A 87 1.91 19.24 0.00
CA ALA A 87 1.02 20.23 0.61
C ALA A 87 1.10 20.30 2.14
N GLY A 88 1.65 19.28 2.80
CA GLY A 88 1.93 19.31 4.24
C GLY A 88 3.23 20.04 4.59
N VAL A 89 4.02 20.44 3.59
CA VAL A 89 5.31 21.15 3.74
C VAL A 89 5.24 22.54 3.11
N PHE A 90 4.60 22.65 1.95
CA PHE A 90 4.45 23.89 1.19
C PHE A 90 3.00 24.38 1.19
N PRO A 91 2.77 25.70 1.14
CA PRO A 91 1.42 26.24 1.09
C PRO A 91 0.73 25.88 -0.23
N VAL A 92 -0.56 25.55 -0.15
CA VAL A 92 -1.43 25.33 -1.32
C VAL A 92 -2.65 26.26 -1.19
N PRO A 93 -2.59 27.50 -1.73
CA PRO A 93 -3.64 28.51 -1.54
C PRO A 93 -5.02 28.10 -2.06
N VAL A 94 -5.06 27.21 -3.05
CA VAL A 94 -6.31 26.68 -3.63
C VAL A 94 -6.94 25.57 -2.79
N ALA A 95 -6.21 25.03 -1.81
CA ALA A 95 -6.67 23.95 -0.95
C ALA A 95 -6.11 24.05 0.49
N PRO A 96 -6.40 25.13 1.24
CA PRO A 96 -5.81 25.39 2.56
C PRO A 96 -6.20 24.38 3.65
N VAL A 97 -7.39 23.79 3.61
CA VAL A 97 -7.84 22.78 4.59
C VAL A 97 -7.13 21.46 4.34
N TYR A 98 -7.00 21.04 3.09
CA TYR A 98 -6.19 19.89 2.69
C TYR A 98 -4.72 20.08 3.08
N ALA A 99 -4.14 21.26 2.81
CA ALA A 99 -2.78 21.58 3.25
C ALA A 99 -2.63 21.49 4.78
N ALA A 100 -3.60 22.04 5.52
CA ALA A 100 -3.61 21.99 6.99
C ALA A 100 -3.70 20.54 7.53
N SER A 101 -4.57 19.70 6.96
CA SER A 101 -4.71 18.30 7.38
C SER A 101 -3.42 17.51 7.12
N LYS A 102 -2.82 17.67 5.94
CA LYS A 102 -1.56 17.01 5.55
C LYS A 102 -0.36 17.52 6.35
N ALA A 103 -0.32 18.81 6.71
CA ALA A 103 0.67 19.35 7.64
C ALA A 103 0.50 18.75 9.05
N GLY A 104 -0.75 18.55 9.49
CA GLY A 104 -1.06 17.85 10.73
C GLY A 104 -0.52 16.42 10.78
N VAL A 105 -0.63 15.66 9.68
CA VAL A 105 -0.04 14.30 9.58
C VAL A 105 1.48 14.33 9.69
N VAL A 106 2.15 15.28 9.02
CA VAL A 106 3.61 15.46 9.12
C VAL A 106 4.02 15.78 10.56
N ALA A 107 3.33 16.72 11.20
CA ALA A 107 3.61 17.11 12.58
C ALA A 107 3.39 15.94 13.54
N ALA A 108 2.27 15.23 13.43
CA ALA A 108 1.97 14.06 14.25
C ALA A 108 3.02 12.94 14.10
N THR A 109 3.44 12.65 12.86
CA THR A 109 4.50 11.66 12.59
C THR A 109 5.79 12.02 13.30
N LYS A 110 6.22 13.29 13.21
CA LYS A 110 7.44 13.78 13.86
C LYS A 110 7.33 13.72 15.39
N SER A 111 6.20 14.14 15.95
CA SER A 111 5.95 14.12 17.39
C SER A 111 5.90 12.71 17.97
N LEU A 112 5.37 11.74 17.22
CA LEU A 112 5.24 10.35 17.67
C LEU A 112 6.49 9.51 17.42
N GLY A 113 7.42 9.98 16.57
CA GLY A 113 8.70 9.30 16.29
C GLY A 113 9.44 8.85 17.55
N PRO A 114 9.80 9.77 18.47
CA PRO A 114 10.50 9.43 19.71
C PRO A 114 9.66 8.58 20.68
N VAL A 115 8.33 8.67 20.64
CA VAL A 115 7.45 7.95 21.58
C VAL A 115 7.29 6.50 21.15
N LEU A 116 6.99 6.26 19.87
CA LEU A 116 6.74 4.91 19.36
C LEU A 116 8.01 4.06 19.30
N ILE A 117 9.19 4.69 19.28
CA ILE A 117 10.46 3.97 19.30
C ILE A 117 10.66 3.18 20.60
N GLU A 118 10.18 3.73 21.73
CA GLU A 118 10.21 3.08 23.03
C GLU A 118 9.35 1.80 23.03
N GLU A 119 8.37 1.74 22.13
CA GLU A 119 7.51 0.59 21.91
C GLU A 119 8.00 -0.35 20.80
N ASN A 120 9.23 -0.15 20.29
CA ASN A 120 9.81 -0.90 19.17
C ASN A 120 8.96 -0.78 17.88
N VAL A 121 8.34 0.39 17.67
CA VAL A 121 7.59 0.74 16.46
C VAL A 121 8.18 2.00 15.84
N ARG A 122 8.58 1.91 14.57
CA ARG A 122 9.03 3.10 13.82
C ARG A 122 7.83 3.74 13.13
N ILE A 123 7.72 5.06 13.21
CA ILE A 123 6.75 5.82 12.40
C ILE A 123 7.49 6.68 11.38
N CYS A 124 6.98 6.75 10.16
CA CYS A 124 7.51 7.59 9.08
C CYS A 124 6.38 8.14 8.22
N CYS A 125 6.70 9.15 7.39
CA CYS A 125 5.73 9.80 6.54
C CYS A 125 6.26 9.95 5.11
N LEU A 126 5.44 9.59 4.12
CA LEU A 126 5.70 9.85 2.71
C LEU A 126 4.95 11.12 2.29
N CYS A 127 5.63 12.06 1.65
CA CYS A 127 5.09 13.36 1.24
C CYS A 127 5.26 13.54 -0.27
N PRO A 128 4.38 12.96 -1.10
CA PRO A 128 4.48 13.08 -2.55
C PRO A 128 3.97 14.45 -3.06
N GLU A 129 4.58 14.95 -4.13
CA GLU A 129 3.96 15.91 -5.05
C GLU A 129 2.88 15.21 -5.91
N TYR A 130 2.54 15.78 -7.07
CA TYR A 130 1.46 15.27 -7.92
C TYR A 130 1.79 13.89 -8.50
N VAL A 131 0.94 12.90 -8.22
CA VAL A 131 1.07 11.51 -8.69
C VAL A 131 0.00 11.22 -9.74
N ASP A 132 0.36 10.51 -10.81
CA ASP A 132 -0.59 10.09 -11.86
C ASP A 132 -1.49 8.95 -11.36
N THR A 133 -2.65 9.31 -10.79
CA THR A 133 -3.61 8.40 -10.19
C THR A 133 -5.04 8.87 -10.45
N ALA A 134 -6.04 8.05 -10.12
CA ALA A 134 -7.45 8.48 -10.20
C ALA A 134 -7.75 9.76 -9.39
N PHE A 135 -6.99 10.02 -8.31
CA PHE A 135 -7.13 11.22 -7.47
C PHE A 135 -6.86 12.52 -8.23
N THR A 136 -5.93 12.51 -9.20
CA THR A 136 -5.52 13.71 -9.94
C THR A 136 -6.21 13.87 -11.30
N ARG A 137 -6.98 12.86 -11.76
CA ARG A 137 -7.64 12.88 -13.07
C ARG A 137 -8.60 14.05 -13.28
N GLY A 138 -9.37 14.41 -12.25
CA GLY A 138 -10.34 15.52 -12.34
C GLY A 138 -9.70 16.90 -12.52
N SER A 139 -8.39 17.02 -12.26
CA SER A 139 -7.64 18.28 -12.35
C SER A 139 -6.42 18.17 -13.26
N ARG A 140 -6.37 17.14 -14.12
CA ARG A 140 -5.17 16.79 -14.89
C ARG A 140 -4.69 17.92 -15.79
N ASP A 141 -5.59 18.54 -16.56
CA ASP A 141 -5.25 19.63 -17.48
C ASP A 141 -4.68 20.86 -16.75
N VAL A 142 -5.15 21.13 -15.52
CA VAL A 142 -4.67 22.24 -14.69
C VAL A 142 -3.30 21.90 -14.11
N LEU A 143 -3.12 20.67 -13.62
CA LEU A 143 -1.85 20.17 -13.10
C LEU A 143 -0.77 20.13 -14.17
N GLU A 144 -1.08 19.64 -15.38
CA GLU A 144 -0.13 19.55 -16.49
C GLU A 144 0.38 20.94 -16.90
N LYS A 145 -0.50 21.95 -16.94
CA LYS A 145 -0.11 23.34 -17.20
C LYS A 145 0.81 23.90 -16.09
N LEU A 146 0.42 23.71 -14.82
CA LEU A 146 1.22 24.16 -13.67
C LEU A 146 2.61 23.51 -13.64
N LEU A 147 2.67 22.22 -13.96
CA LEU A 147 3.91 21.44 -13.99
C LEU A 147 4.82 21.88 -15.15
N ALA A 148 4.25 22.20 -16.32
CA ALA A 148 5.02 22.72 -17.44
C ALA A 148 5.70 24.07 -17.12
N GLU A 149 5.03 24.95 -16.38
CA GLU A 149 5.58 26.24 -15.95
C GLU A 149 6.67 26.10 -14.89
N THR A 150 6.60 25.07 -14.05
CA THR A 150 7.52 24.83 -12.93
C THR A 150 8.65 23.84 -13.25
N ARG A 151 8.75 23.37 -14.51
CA ARG A 151 9.66 22.27 -14.93
C ARG A 151 9.48 20.98 -14.13
N GLY A 152 8.32 20.80 -13.51
CA GLY A 152 7.95 19.57 -12.82
C GLY A 152 7.32 18.55 -13.76
N ARG A 153 7.10 17.34 -13.26
CA ARG A 153 6.28 16.31 -13.91
C ARG A 153 5.44 15.57 -12.89
N MET A 154 4.44 14.85 -13.37
CA MET A 154 3.73 13.89 -12.52
C MET A 154 4.67 12.75 -12.14
N LEU A 155 4.59 12.35 -10.87
CA LEU A 155 5.24 11.17 -10.34
C LEU A 155 4.45 9.93 -10.76
N SER A 156 5.17 8.84 -11.04
CA SER A 156 4.54 7.56 -11.29
C SER A 156 4.21 6.83 -9.98
N VAL A 157 3.26 5.90 -10.02
CA VAL A 157 2.91 5.07 -8.85
C VAL A 157 4.11 4.22 -8.40
N GLU A 158 4.94 3.77 -9.35
CA GLU A 158 6.14 2.98 -9.11
C GLU A 158 7.20 3.79 -8.34
N GLU A 159 7.34 5.08 -8.64
CA GLU A 159 8.24 5.97 -7.88
C GLU A 159 7.77 6.13 -6.44
N ILE A 160 6.47 6.30 -6.23
CA ILE A 160 5.87 6.40 -4.89
C ILE A 160 6.00 5.08 -4.12
N ALA A 161 5.77 3.95 -4.77
CA ALA A 161 5.95 2.63 -4.18
C ALA A 161 7.40 2.39 -3.78
N THR A 162 8.36 2.78 -4.62
CA THR A 162 9.80 2.68 -4.33
C THR A 162 10.18 3.54 -3.11
N ALA A 163 9.70 4.79 -3.05
CA ALA A 163 9.92 5.67 -1.91
C ALA A 163 9.28 5.14 -0.62
N GLY A 164 8.05 4.62 -0.71
CA GLY A 164 7.36 3.99 0.40
C GLY A 164 8.09 2.75 0.91
N MET A 165 8.57 1.89 0.03
CA MET A 165 9.35 0.71 0.41
C MET A 165 10.68 1.07 1.08
N HIS A 166 11.35 2.12 0.60
CA HIS A 166 12.54 2.63 1.26
C HIS A 166 12.27 3.04 2.71
N LEU A 167 11.18 3.78 2.94
CA LEU A 167 10.72 4.17 4.27
C LEU A 167 10.33 2.95 5.13
N VAL A 168 9.62 1.97 4.57
CA VAL A 168 9.20 0.76 5.28
C VAL A 168 10.41 -0.07 5.71
N CYS A 169 11.36 -0.31 4.80
CA CYS A 169 12.57 -1.07 5.10
C CYS A 169 13.47 -0.37 6.13
N GLY A 170 13.57 0.98 6.07
CA GLY A 170 14.31 1.78 7.05
C GLY A 170 15.79 1.44 7.17
N ALA A 171 16.38 0.93 6.09
CA ALA A 171 17.74 0.44 6.09
C ALA A 171 18.79 1.57 5.96
N ASP A 172 18.34 2.75 5.55
CA ASP A 172 19.12 3.98 5.52
C ASP A 172 19.04 4.70 6.87
N ARG A 173 20.19 5.20 7.33
CA ARG A 173 20.36 5.97 8.57
C ARG A 173 19.54 7.26 8.59
N ASP A 174 19.16 7.77 7.43
CA ASP A 174 18.34 8.96 7.30
C ASP A 174 16.83 8.67 7.52
N VAL A 175 16.40 7.40 7.48
CA VAL A 175 15.02 6.97 7.84
C VAL A 175 14.90 6.84 9.36
N ARG A 176 15.07 7.96 10.06
CA ARG A 176 14.93 8.05 11.51
C ARG A 176 13.46 7.91 11.94
N PRO A 177 13.17 7.57 13.21
CA PRO A 177 11.82 7.65 13.74
C PRO A 177 11.26 9.07 13.57
N GLY A 178 10.07 9.18 12.97
CA GLY A 178 9.45 10.46 12.60
C GLY A 178 9.95 11.03 11.26
N ALA A 179 10.78 10.32 10.50
CA ALA A 179 11.27 10.78 9.20
C ALA A 179 10.12 11.02 8.22
N CYS A 180 10.19 12.14 7.52
CA CYS A 180 9.22 12.54 6.51
C CYS A 180 9.95 12.70 5.17
N LEU A 181 9.68 11.84 4.19
CA LEU A 181 10.32 11.88 2.88
C LEU A 181 9.47 12.66 1.89
N LEU A 182 9.98 13.78 1.40
CA LEU A 182 9.42 14.57 0.32
C LEU A 182 9.89 13.99 -1.02
N VAL A 183 8.94 13.67 -1.89
CA VAL A 183 9.18 13.09 -3.22
C VAL A 183 8.64 14.07 -4.26
N ARG A 184 9.53 14.69 -5.03
CA ARG A 184 9.20 15.76 -5.96
C ARG A 184 9.31 15.33 -7.42
N GLY A 185 8.47 15.92 -8.26
CA GLY A 185 8.40 15.63 -9.69
C GLY A 185 9.64 16.05 -10.46
N ASP A 186 10.41 17.02 -9.96
CA ASP A 186 11.70 17.43 -10.54
C ASP A 186 12.83 16.41 -10.31
N GLY A 187 12.55 15.31 -9.58
CA GLY A 187 13.50 14.24 -9.32
C GLY A 187 14.25 14.40 -8.00
N GLU A 188 14.03 15.47 -7.25
CA GLU A 188 14.65 15.66 -5.93
C GLU A 188 13.85 14.95 -4.83
N TRP A 189 14.50 14.03 -4.13
CA TRP A 189 13.94 13.37 -2.95
C TRP A 189 14.71 13.86 -1.73
N SER A 190 14.01 14.27 -0.68
CA SER A 190 14.66 14.84 0.52
C SER A 190 13.87 14.57 1.78
N PHE A 191 14.56 14.40 2.90
CA PHE A 191 13.88 14.32 4.19
C PHE A 191 13.48 15.73 4.65
N ALA A 192 12.19 15.93 4.84
CA ALA A 192 11.60 17.21 5.22
C ALA A 192 11.94 17.57 6.67
N LEU A 193 12.83 18.55 6.82
CA LEU A 193 13.16 19.31 8.03
C LEU A 193 13.79 18.52 9.19
N GLY A 194 15.12 18.49 9.17
CA GLY A 194 16.03 18.33 10.31
C GLY A 194 17.41 18.90 9.99
N ARG A 195 17.67 20.18 10.33
CA ARG A 195 18.91 21.01 10.17
C ARG A 195 19.70 20.98 8.85
N VAL A 196 19.50 20.03 7.94
CA VAL A 196 20.13 19.94 6.62
C VAL A 196 19.15 19.21 5.69
N LEU A 197 18.67 19.89 4.64
CA LEU A 197 18.06 19.19 3.50
C LEU A 197 19.20 18.39 2.84
N ARG A 198 19.18 17.07 2.97
CA ARG A 198 20.09 16.20 2.23
C ARG A 198 19.32 15.60 1.07
N SER A 199 19.80 15.84 -0.14
CA SER A 199 19.33 15.15 -1.34
C SER A 199 19.58 13.66 -1.19
N VAL A 200 18.56 12.85 -1.42
CA VAL A 200 18.68 11.40 -1.43
C VAL A 200 19.05 10.96 -2.84
N ASP A 201 20.15 10.23 -2.98
CA ASP A 201 20.62 9.71 -4.26
C ASP A 201 19.72 8.54 -4.73
N ARG A 202 18.99 8.76 -5.84
CA ARG A 202 18.02 7.80 -6.40
C ARG A 202 18.67 6.51 -6.90
N GLU A 203 19.88 6.57 -7.45
CA GLU A 203 20.60 5.37 -7.91
C GLU A 203 21.07 4.54 -6.72
N ARG A 204 21.46 5.22 -5.64
CA ARG A 204 21.79 4.59 -4.36
C ARG A 204 20.56 3.99 -3.69
N LEU A 205 19.38 4.61 -3.74
CA LEU A 205 18.14 4.04 -3.17
C LEU A 205 17.67 2.77 -3.87
N GLY A 206 17.64 2.78 -5.20
CA GLY A 206 17.36 1.58 -5.97
C GLY A 206 18.40 0.51 -5.67
N SER A 207 19.69 0.84 -5.76
CA SER A 207 20.73 -0.16 -5.56
C SER A 207 20.88 -0.64 -4.10
N GLU A 208 20.66 0.18 -3.06
CA GLU A 208 20.78 -0.15 -1.63
C GLU A 208 19.53 -0.81 -1.04
N ALA A 209 18.32 -0.36 -1.39
CA ALA A 209 17.09 -1.03 -0.95
C ALA A 209 17.01 -2.45 -1.55
N TRP A 210 17.42 -2.61 -2.82
CA TRP A 210 17.57 -3.91 -3.46
C TRP A 210 18.88 -4.63 -3.07
N ARG A 211 19.97 -3.93 -2.72
CA ARG A 211 21.20 -4.55 -2.18
C ARG A 211 21.00 -5.13 -0.81
N LEU A 212 20.28 -4.50 0.11
CA LEU A 212 20.11 -5.05 1.47
C LEU A 212 19.21 -6.29 1.46
N GLN A 213 18.29 -6.40 0.49
CA GLN A 213 17.66 -7.68 0.14
C GLN A 213 18.63 -8.70 -0.49
N ARG A 214 19.68 -8.26 -1.21
CA ARG A 214 20.72 -9.11 -1.82
C ARG A 214 21.89 -9.45 -0.90
N GLU A 215 22.23 -8.63 0.08
CA GLU A 215 23.35 -8.78 1.04
C GLU A 215 22.91 -9.59 2.26
N ALA A 216 21.61 -9.63 2.55
CA ALA A 216 21.00 -10.68 3.35
C ALA A 216 20.98 -12.05 2.66
N ARG A 217 21.44 -12.16 1.39
CA ARG A 217 21.79 -13.43 0.75
C ARG A 217 23.32 -13.62 0.79
N PRO A 218 23.83 -14.85 0.97
CA PRO A 218 25.26 -15.11 1.03
C PRO A 218 26.02 -14.62 -0.21
N ALA A 219 27.28 -14.23 -0.01
CA ALA A 219 28.16 -13.55 -0.97
C ALA A 219 28.26 -14.23 -2.36
N GLN A 220 28.31 -13.38 -3.39
CA GLN A 220 28.43 -13.74 -4.80
C GLN A 220 29.81 -14.31 -5.16
N GLY A 221 30.04 -15.58 -4.82
CA GLY A 221 31.04 -16.45 -5.43
C GLY A 221 30.44 -17.51 -6.36
N GLU A 222 29.14 -17.81 -6.21
CA GLU A 222 28.42 -18.80 -7.02
C GLU A 222 27.50 -18.09 -8.02
N LYS A 223 28.09 -17.50 -9.06
CA LYS A 223 27.36 -17.03 -10.24
C LYS A 223 26.81 -18.24 -11.00
N ASN A 224 25.67 -18.79 -10.54
CA ASN A 224 24.61 -19.49 -11.29
C ASN A 224 23.64 -20.36 -10.43
N ALA A 225 23.67 -20.31 -9.08
CA ALA A 225 22.98 -21.33 -8.28
C ALA A 225 21.87 -20.88 -7.28
N LEU A 226 21.50 -19.60 -7.16
CA LEU A 226 20.61 -19.12 -6.05
C LEU A 226 19.22 -18.59 -6.44
N LEU A 227 18.75 -18.89 -7.64
CA LEU A 227 17.37 -19.34 -7.80
C LEU A 227 17.50 -20.72 -8.44
N PRO A 228 16.96 -21.80 -7.85
CA PRO A 228 16.76 -22.99 -8.65
C PRO A 228 16.01 -22.53 -9.90
N LYS A 229 16.57 -22.74 -11.09
CA LYS A 229 15.82 -22.70 -12.35
C LYS A 229 14.85 -23.89 -12.43
N HIS A 230 14.27 -24.26 -11.31
CA HIS A 230 13.44 -25.42 -11.13
C HIS A 230 12.21 -25.01 -10.36
N ALA A 231 11.11 -25.61 -10.74
CA ALA A 231 9.75 -25.46 -10.27
C ALA A 231 9.54 -25.62 -8.74
N ASP A 232 10.60 -25.66 -7.91
CA ASP A 232 10.63 -26.07 -6.51
C ASP A 232 11.29 -25.02 -5.59
N SER A 233 10.92 -23.74 -5.71
CA SER A 233 11.21 -22.76 -4.65
C SER A 233 10.22 -22.93 -3.48
N ALA A 234 10.61 -22.59 -2.25
CA ALA A 234 9.69 -22.63 -1.10
C ALA A 234 8.42 -21.79 -1.34
N LEU A 235 8.53 -20.70 -2.09
CA LEU A 235 7.41 -19.87 -2.54
C LEU A 235 6.55 -20.57 -3.59
N ALA A 236 7.14 -21.30 -4.55
CA ALA A 236 6.40 -22.11 -5.51
C ALA A 236 5.64 -23.25 -4.83
N SER A 237 6.28 -23.93 -3.87
CA SER A 237 5.65 -24.99 -3.07
C SER A 237 4.49 -24.44 -2.24
N TRP A 238 4.72 -23.33 -1.52
CA TRP A 238 3.66 -22.62 -0.80
C TRP A 238 2.54 -22.19 -1.75
N ALA A 239 2.82 -21.55 -2.88
CA ALA A 239 1.78 -21.14 -3.81
C ALA A 239 0.97 -22.34 -4.32
N ARG A 240 1.61 -23.46 -4.67
CA ARG A 240 0.95 -24.68 -5.17
C ARG A 240 0.20 -25.48 -4.12
N GLU A 241 0.59 -25.43 -2.86
CA GLU A 241 -0.13 -26.10 -1.76
C GLU A 241 -1.62 -25.70 -1.77
N SER A 242 -1.93 -24.46 -2.15
CA SER A 242 -3.31 -23.97 -2.28
C SER A 242 -4.14 -24.76 -3.31
N LEU A 243 -3.50 -25.37 -4.30
CA LEU A 243 -4.14 -26.17 -5.35
C LEU A 243 -4.57 -27.56 -4.87
N SER A 244 -4.00 -28.03 -3.76
CA SER A 244 -4.37 -29.33 -3.16
C SER A 244 -5.71 -29.29 -2.42
N ARG A 245 -6.23 -28.10 -2.14
CA ARG A 245 -7.50 -27.91 -1.43
C ARG A 245 -8.66 -27.99 -2.42
N PRO A 246 -9.83 -28.55 -2.03
CA PRO A 246 -10.99 -28.60 -2.91
C PRO A 246 -11.64 -27.22 -3.10
N SER A 247 -11.43 -26.31 -2.15
CA SER A 247 -11.99 -24.96 -2.17
C SER A 247 -11.09 -23.97 -1.42
N PHE A 248 -11.32 -22.69 -1.69
CA PHE A 248 -10.69 -21.56 -1.02
C PHE A 248 -11.74 -20.55 -0.57
N GLN A 249 -11.37 -19.67 0.34
CA GLN A 249 -12.23 -18.62 0.89
C GLN A 249 -11.97 -17.27 0.24
N ARG A 250 -13.03 -16.48 0.07
CA ARG A 250 -12.95 -15.09 -0.36
C ARG A 250 -14.09 -14.26 0.19
N VAL A 251 -13.87 -12.96 0.25
CA VAL A 251 -14.86 -11.97 0.67
C VAL A 251 -15.62 -11.49 -0.56
N VAL A 252 -16.95 -11.49 -0.46
CA VAL A 252 -17.85 -10.90 -1.45
C VAL A 252 -18.70 -9.82 -0.83
N VAL A 253 -19.02 -8.80 -1.61
CA VAL A 253 -20.09 -7.86 -1.32
C VAL A 253 -21.41 -8.54 -1.65
N HIS A 254 -22.33 -8.64 -0.68
CA HIS A 254 -23.64 -9.28 -0.86
C HIS A 254 -24.82 -8.31 -0.66
N LEU A 255 -24.55 -7.09 -0.20
CA LEU A 255 -25.50 -5.98 -0.18
C LEU A 255 -24.73 -4.65 -0.33
N LEU A 256 -25.41 -3.63 -0.83
CA LEU A 256 -24.83 -2.30 -0.96
C LEU A 256 -24.89 -1.55 0.37
N SER A 257 -23.74 -1.22 0.96
CA SER A 257 -23.66 -0.45 2.21
C SER A 257 -22.27 0.13 2.43
N THR A 258 -22.19 1.21 3.20
CA THR A 258 -20.93 1.77 3.71
C THR A 258 -20.42 1.07 4.97
N LYS A 259 -21.22 0.17 5.57
CA LYS A 259 -20.80 -0.68 6.69
C LYS A 259 -20.23 -1.99 6.15
N PHE A 260 -18.92 -2.03 5.96
CA PHE A 260 -18.24 -3.12 5.24
C PHE A 260 -18.47 -4.51 5.84
N ASP A 261 -18.50 -4.60 7.16
CA ASP A 261 -18.79 -5.82 7.91
C ASP A 261 -20.20 -6.37 7.63
N GLN A 262 -21.17 -5.49 7.36
CA GLN A 262 -22.54 -5.86 6.99
C GLN A 262 -22.70 -6.05 5.49
N ALA A 263 -21.92 -5.33 4.69
CA ALA A 263 -21.93 -5.41 3.23
C ALA A 263 -21.31 -6.70 2.70
N THR A 264 -20.42 -7.31 3.49
CA THR A 264 -19.58 -8.40 3.04
C THR A 264 -19.72 -9.68 3.85
N ARG A 265 -19.44 -10.81 3.19
CA ARG A 265 -19.38 -12.12 3.83
C ARG A 265 -18.32 -12.99 3.18
N LEU A 266 -17.84 -13.98 3.93
CA LEU A 266 -16.99 -15.03 3.38
C LEU A 266 -17.83 -16.03 2.57
N VAL A 267 -17.30 -16.43 1.42
CA VAL A 267 -17.83 -17.51 0.61
C VAL A 267 -16.71 -18.47 0.23
N SER A 268 -17.05 -19.76 0.21
CA SER A 268 -16.20 -20.82 -0.31
C SER A 268 -16.40 -20.96 -1.81
N GLN A 269 -15.32 -21.08 -2.57
CA GLN A 269 -15.34 -21.34 -4.00
C GLN A 269 -14.38 -22.48 -4.35
N PRO A 270 -14.70 -23.30 -5.37
CA PRO A 270 -13.81 -24.36 -5.82
C PRO A 270 -12.50 -23.75 -6.35
N VAL A 271 -11.38 -24.43 -6.09
CA VAL A 271 -10.10 -24.03 -6.69
C VAL A 271 -10.21 -24.13 -8.22
N PRO A 272 -9.72 -23.13 -8.99
CA PRO A 272 -9.76 -23.17 -10.44
C PRO A 272 -9.04 -24.41 -11.00
N ALA A 273 -9.70 -25.10 -11.92
CA ALA A 273 -9.12 -26.26 -12.59
C ALA A 273 -7.97 -25.85 -13.50
N LEU A 274 -6.97 -26.71 -13.62
CA LEU A 274 -5.89 -26.60 -14.59
C LEU A 274 -6.19 -27.49 -15.81
N PRO A 275 -5.76 -27.10 -17.03
CA PRO A 275 -4.99 -25.90 -17.36
C PRO A 275 -5.83 -24.61 -17.32
N LEU A 276 -5.18 -23.48 -17.03
CA LEU A 276 -5.85 -22.17 -17.02
C LEU A 276 -6.21 -21.72 -18.45
N PRO A 277 -7.24 -20.88 -18.62
CA PRO A 277 -7.52 -20.23 -19.89
C PRO A 277 -6.33 -19.40 -20.41
N PRO A 278 -6.20 -19.18 -21.73
CA PRO A 278 -5.12 -18.40 -22.32
C PRO A 278 -4.91 -17.04 -21.66
N GLY A 279 -3.65 -16.66 -21.44
CA GLY A 279 -3.26 -15.38 -20.86
C GLY A 279 -3.54 -15.20 -19.37
N GLN A 280 -4.08 -16.21 -18.67
CA GLN A 280 -4.42 -16.14 -17.25
C GLN A 280 -3.31 -16.67 -16.34
N VAL A 281 -3.27 -16.15 -15.12
CA VAL A 281 -2.34 -16.55 -14.08
C VAL A 281 -3.12 -16.76 -12.79
N LEU A 282 -2.92 -17.91 -12.15
CA LEU A 282 -3.47 -18.24 -10.84
C LEU A 282 -2.44 -17.86 -9.77
N LEU A 283 -2.91 -17.09 -8.79
CA LEU A 283 -2.11 -16.44 -7.78
C LEU A 283 -2.58 -16.89 -6.39
N ARG A 284 -1.64 -17.16 -5.49
CA ARG A 284 -1.90 -17.25 -4.05
C ARG A 284 -1.64 -15.89 -3.43
N VAL A 285 -2.68 -15.28 -2.86
CA VAL A 285 -2.58 -13.95 -2.26
C VAL A 285 -1.79 -14.05 -0.96
N ALA A 286 -0.71 -13.29 -0.86
CA ALA A 286 0.10 -13.20 0.36
C ALA A 286 -0.37 -12.02 1.23
N TYR A 287 -0.67 -10.88 0.60
CA TYR A 287 -1.15 -9.68 1.25
C TYR A 287 -2.22 -9.02 0.40
N ALA A 288 -3.24 -8.43 1.04
CA ALA A 288 -4.23 -7.59 0.38
C ALA A 288 -4.20 -6.17 0.97
N GLY A 289 -4.28 -5.16 0.11
CA GLY A 289 -4.39 -3.76 0.50
C GLY A 289 -5.83 -3.42 0.87
N VAL A 290 -6.01 -2.76 2.02
CA VAL A 290 -7.33 -2.34 2.50
C VAL A 290 -7.42 -0.82 2.48
N ASN A 291 -8.40 -0.30 1.76
CA ASN A 291 -8.52 1.11 1.42
C ASN A 291 -9.90 1.67 1.76
N ALA A 292 -10.01 3.00 1.83
CA ALA A 292 -11.32 3.66 1.88
C ALA A 292 -12.16 3.35 0.62
N SER A 293 -11.50 3.09 -0.50
CA SER A 293 -12.11 2.66 -1.76
C SER A 293 -12.93 1.38 -1.61
N ASP A 294 -12.55 0.46 -0.73
CA ASP A 294 -13.32 -0.77 -0.45
C ASP A 294 -14.70 -0.47 0.15
N ILE A 295 -14.79 0.58 0.97
CA ILE A 295 -16.05 1.06 1.55
C ILE A 295 -16.95 1.67 0.46
N ASN A 296 -16.37 2.48 -0.43
CA ASN A 296 -17.13 3.08 -1.52
C ASN A 296 -17.60 2.04 -2.54
N TYR A 297 -16.77 1.03 -2.79
CA TYR A 297 -17.08 -0.05 -3.70
C TYR A 297 -18.19 -0.97 -3.17
N SER A 298 -18.11 -1.34 -1.89
CA SER A 298 -19.21 -2.08 -1.22
C SER A 298 -20.50 -1.26 -1.11
N ALA A 299 -20.43 0.06 -1.18
CA ALA A 299 -21.59 0.94 -1.30
C ALA A 299 -22.08 1.16 -2.75
N GLY A 300 -21.52 0.45 -3.73
CA GLY A 300 -21.93 0.51 -5.14
C GLY A 300 -21.44 1.73 -5.93
N ARG A 301 -20.57 2.58 -5.35
CA ARG A 301 -20.22 3.89 -5.93
C ARG A 301 -19.24 3.85 -7.11
N TYR A 302 -18.65 2.69 -7.39
CA TYR A 302 -17.76 2.51 -8.55
C TYR A 302 -18.41 1.72 -9.69
N HIS A 303 -19.71 1.41 -9.57
CA HIS A 303 -20.51 0.99 -10.70
C HIS A 303 -21.07 2.23 -11.42
N SER A 304 -21.47 2.07 -12.67
CA SER A 304 -22.06 3.15 -13.46
C SER A 304 -23.39 3.67 -12.90
N SER A 305 -24.13 2.83 -12.18
CA SER A 305 -25.31 3.21 -11.40
C SER A 305 -25.54 2.26 -10.22
N LEU A 306 -26.40 2.66 -9.27
CA LEU A 306 -26.79 1.81 -8.15
C LEU A 306 -27.59 0.57 -8.61
N GLU A 307 -28.39 0.68 -9.67
CA GLU A 307 -29.10 -0.45 -10.26
C GLU A 307 -28.13 -1.49 -10.83
N VAL A 308 -27.08 -1.03 -11.51
CA VAL A 308 -26.01 -1.90 -12.02
C VAL A 308 -25.25 -2.55 -10.87
N ALA A 309 -24.94 -1.80 -9.81
CA ALA A 309 -24.30 -2.36 -8.61
C ALA A 309 -25.17 -3.44 -7.96
N GLN A 310 -26.47 -3.17 -7.82
CA GLN A 310 -27.43 -4.08 -7.18
C GLN A 310 -27.60 -5.36 -7.99
N ALA A 311 -27.67 -5.25 -9.32
CA ALA A 311 -27.78 -6.40 -10.22
C ALA A 311 -26.51 -7.27 -10.27
N ALA A 312 -25.33 -6.67 -9.96
CA ALA A 312 -24.07 -7.39 -9.93
C ALA A 312 -23.84 -8.20 -8.65
N LEU A 313 -24.67 -8.03 -7.62
CA LEU A 313 -24.51 -8.74 -6.35
C LEU A 313 -24.80 -10.25 -6.49
N PRO A 314 -24.03 -11.12 -5.81
CA PRO A 314 -22.82 -10.80 -5.05
C PRO A 314 -21.57 -10.68 -5.94
N TYR A 315 -20.69 -9.72 -5.64
CA TYR A 315 -19.45 -9.51 -6.39
C TYR A 315 -18.19 -9.52 -5.50
N PRO A 316 -16.99 -9.80 -6.06
CA PRO A 316 -15.71 -9.78 -5.33
C PRO A 316 -15.43 -8.50 -4.55
N ALA A 317 -14.82 -8.59 -3.36
CA ALA A 317 -14.31 -7.42 -2.62
C ALA A 317 -12.77 -7.32 -2.70
N GLY A 318 -12.22 -6.11 -2.52
CA GLY A 318 -10.78 -5.84 -2.56
C GLY A 318 -10.28 -5.35 -3.93
N PHE A 319 -9.18 -4.62 -3.93
CA PHE A 319 -8.51 -4.07 -5.14
C PHE A 319 -7.04 -4.44 -5.25
N GLU A 320 -6.32 -4.40 -4.15
CA GLU A 320 -4.86 -4.46 -4.19
C GLU A 320 -4.40 -5.78 -3.57
N ALA A 321 -3.47 -6.46 -4.22
CA ALA A 321 -2.83 -7.64 -3.67
C ALA A 321 -1.36 -7.76 -4.08
N VAL A 322 -0.56 -8.27 -3.14
CA VAL A 322 0.75 -8.86 -3.40
C VAL A 322 0.58 -10.37 -3.30
N SER A 323 0.99 -11.08 -4.35
CA SER A 323 0.72 -12.50 -4.53
C SER A 323 1.93 -13.26 -5.02
N VAL A 324 1.87 -14.59 -4.92
CA VAL A 324 2.84 -15.49 -5.53
C VAL A 324 2.15 -16.31 -6.60
N VAL A 325 2.77 -16.43 -7.78
CA VAL A 325 2.24 -17.24 -8.88
C VAL A 325 2.17 -18.71 -8.44
N ALA A 326 0.99 -19.31 -8.52
CA ALA A 326 0.76 -20.73 -8.26
C ALA A 326 0.77 -21.54 -9.57
N ALA A 327 0.16 -21.00 -10.63
CA ALA A 327 0.16 -21.56 -11.97
C ALA A 327 -0.01 -20.43 -13.01
N ALA A 328 0.50 -20.62 -14.22
CA ALA A 328 0.31 -19.73 -15.35
C ALA A 328 -0.17 -20.54 -16.56
N ALA A 329 -0.96 -19.92 -17.44
CA ALA A 329 -1.32 -20.51 -18.73
C ALA A 329 -0.07 -20.72 -19.60
N ALA A 330 -0.13 -21.72 -20.49
CA ALA A 330 1.03 -22.14 -21.28
C ALA A 330 1.58 -21.04 -22.21
N ASP A 331 0.75 -20.07 -22.59
CA ASP A 331 1.07 -18.92 -23.43
C ASP A 331 1.63 -17.71 -22.65
N VAL A 332 1.85 -17.83 -21.33
CA VAL A 332 2.45 -16.80 -20.48
C VAL A 332 3.83 -17.23 -19.96
N PRO A 333 4.88 -17.28 -20.80
CA PRO A 333 6.19 -17.79 -20.41
C PRO A 333 6.97 -16.84 -19.49
N SER A 334 6.53 -15.59 -19.35
CA SER A 334 7.20 -14.56 -18.55
C SER A 334 6.99 -14.73 -17.03
N LEU A 335 6.02 -15.53 -16.62
CA LEU A 335 5.65 -15.75 -15.22
C LEU A 335 5.68 -17.25 -14.91
N ALA A 336 6.43 -17.61 -13.87
CA ALA A 336 6.57 -18.98 -13.41
C ALA A 336 6.07 -19.12 -11.97
N PRO A 337 5.57 -20.32 -11.57
CA PRO A 337 5.23 -20.59 -10.19
C PRO A 337 6.36 -20.21 -9.21
N GLY A 338 6.01 -19.47 -8.17
CA GLY A 338 6.96 -18.91 -7.20
C GLY A 338 7.39 -17.46 -7.46
N ASP A 339 7.08 -16.89 -8.63
CA ASP A 339 7.28 -15.45 -8.87
C ASP A 339 6.38 -14.62 -7.95
N ALA A 340 6.95 -13.58 -7.33
CA ALA A 340 6.18 -12.57 -6.61
C ALA A 340 5.65 -11.53 -7.60
N VAL A 341 4.39 -11.14 -7.44
CA VAL A 341 3.72 -10.14 -8.29
C VAL A 341 2.79 -9.26 -7.44
N ALA A 342 2.55 -8.04 -7.90
CA ALA A 342 1.52 -7.15 -7.38
C ALA A 342 0.40 -6.95 -8.42
N SER A 343 -0.80 -6.60 -7.96
CA SER A 343 -1.96 -6.32 -8.81
C SER A 343 -2.88 -5.28 -8.17
N MET A 344 -3.59 -4.53 -9.01
CA MET A 344 -4.63 -3.56 -8.63
C MET A 344 -5.95 -3.92 -9.34
N GLU A 345 -6.46 -5.11 -9.06
CA GLU A 345 -7.65 -5.70 -9.68
C GLU A 345 -8.71 -6.10 -8.64
N TYR A 346 -9.97 -6.10 -9.07
CA TYR A 346 -11.09 -6.43 -8.19
C TYR A 346 -11.01 -7.86 -7.64
N GLY A 347 -11.39 -8.02 -6.38
CA GLY A 347 -11.50 -9.32 -5.72
C GLY A 347 -10.32 -9.73 -4.86
N SER A 348 -9.41 -8.81 -4.58
CA SER A 348 -8.16 -9.10 -3.86
C SER A 348 -8.33 -9.64 -2.44
N PHE A 349 -9.51 -9.50 -1.83
CA PHE A 349 -9.85 -10.13 -0.55
C PHE A 349 -10.21 -11.60 -0.76
N SER A 350 -9.21 -12.37 -1.19
CA SER A 350 -9.34 -13.76 -1.57
C SER A 350 -8.07 -14.53 -1.23
N GLU A 351 -8.16 -15.83 -0.92
CA GLU A 351 -6.97 -16.68 -0.80
C GLU A 351 -6.30 -16.92 -2.17
N LEU A 352 -7.11 -16.99 -3.23
CA LEU A 352 -6.70 -17.23 -4.61
C LEU A 352 -7.27 -16.19 -5.58
N LEU A 353 -6.50 -15.81 -6.60
CA LEU A 353 -6.92 -14.92 -7.67
C LEU A 353 -6.55 -15.50 -9.03
N VAL A 354 -7.43 -15.36 -10.01
CA VAL A 354 -7.12 -15.62 -11.41
C VAL A 354 -7.19 -14.29 -12.13
N LEU A 355 -6.05 -13.82 -12.64
CA LEU A 355 -5.93 -12.53 -13.30
C LEU A 355 -5.19 -12.68 -14.64
N PRO A 356 -5.49 -11.81 -15.62
CA PRO A 356 -4.74 -11.80 -16.87
C PRO A 356 -3.31 -11.32 -16.61
N HIS A 357 -2.32 -11.92 -17.27
CA HIS A 357 -0.90 -11.63 -17.01
C HIS A 357 -0.53 -10.15 -17.16
N ARG A 358 -1.24 -9.42 -18.03
CA ARG A 358 -1.05 -7.98 -18.28
C ARG A 358 -1.45 -7.08 -17.10
N ALA A 359 -2.20 -7.60 -16.14
CA ALA A 359 -2.61 -6.88 -14.94
C ALA A 359 -1.62 -7.06 -13.78
N LEU A 360 -0.51 -7.77 -14.01
CA LEU A 360 0.47 -8.12 -12.99
C LEU A 360 1.75 -7.30 -13.13
N PHE A 361 2.21 -6.77 -12.01
CA PHE A 361 3.49 -6.07 -11.88
C PHE A 361 4.46 -7.02 -11.20
N LYS A 362 5.61 -7.29 -11.83
CA LYS A 362 6.64 -8.18 -11.31
C LYS A 362 7.73 -7.41 -10.60
#